data_AF-K1T7P1-F1
#
_entry.id   AF-K1T7P1-F1
#
_cell.length_a   1.000
_cell.length_b   1.000
_cell.length_c   1.000
_cell.angle_alpha   90.00
_cell.angle_beta   90.00
_cell.angle_gamma   90.00
#
_symmetry.space_group_name_H-M   'P 1'
#
loop_
_entity.id
_entity.type
_entity.pdbx_description
1 polymer ?
#
loop_
_entity_poly.entity_id
_entity_poly.type
_entity_poly.pdbx_seq_one_letter_code
_entity_poly.pdbx_strand_id
1 'polypeptide(L)' 'ADIGSMDNHGNRPEVKQALKTGSGSAIRESGTLEKNTYYYAEKMNDGQIIRVAKEAGNLWQFGAQIFPIFLEFLFWQ' A
#
# COMPACT_ATOMS: atom_id res chain seq x y z
N ALA A 1 7.00 5.61 25.42
CA ALA A 1 6.05 4.65 24.83
C ALA A 1 6.45 3.26 25.31
N ASP A 2 5.53 2.51 25.88
CA ASP A 2 5.75 1.13 26.33
C ASP A 2 5.89 0.22 25.09
N ILE A 3 7.05 -0.42 24.94
CA ILE A 3 7.43 -1.19 23.74
C ILE A 3 6.58 -2.48 23.64
N GLY A 4 6.00 -2.94 24.76
CA GLY A 4 5.22 -4.18 24.84
C GLY A 4 3.77 -4.10 24.36
N SER A 5 3.21 -2.91 24.13
CA SER A 5 1.79 -2.73 23.78
C SER A 5 1.55 -2.45 22.29
N MET A 6 2.58 -2.47 21.44
CA MET A 6 2.37 -2.43 20.00
C MET A 6 1.93 -3.81 19.51
N ASP A 7 0.71 -3.87 18.97
CA ASP A 7 0.12 -5.07 18.38
C ASP A 7 1.16 -5.82 17.53
N ASN A 8 1.42 -7.09 17.86
CA ASN A 8 2.41 -7.89 17.14
C ASN A 8 1.99 -8.01 15.66
N HIS A 9 2.62 -7.21 14.80
CA HIS A 9 2.40 -7.21 13.36
C HIS A 9 2.82 -8.50 12.65
N GLY A 10 3.38 -9.47 13.39
CA GLY A 10 3.70 -10.81 12.90
C GLY A 10 2.50 -11.57 12.33
N ASN A 11 1.28 -11.18 12.68
CA ASN A 11 0.08 -11.81 12.16
C ASN A 11 -0.37 -11.33 10.77
N ARG A 12 0.29 -10.30 10.22
CA ARG A 12 -0.04 -9.73 8.92
C ARG A 12 0.22 -10.73 7.78
N PRO A 13 -0.63 -10.76 6.73
CA PRO A 13 -0.50 -11.72 5.63
C PRO A 13 0.85 -11.62 4.92
N GLU A 14 1.36 -10.39 4.70
CA GLU A 14 2.67 -10.17 4.08
C GLU A 14 3.82 -10.74 4.92
N VAL A 15 3.73 -10.66 6.25
CA VAL A 15 4.75 -11.19 7.18
C VAL A 15 4.69 -12.71 7.23
N LYS A 16 3.48 -13.30 7.30
CA LYS A 16 3.30 -14.76 7.26
C LYS A 16 3.80 -15.38 5.97
N GLN A 17 3.61 -14.68 4.85
CA GLN A 17 4.13 -15.11 3.56
C GLN A 17 5.66 -15.00 3.53
N ALA A 18 6.24 -13.87 3.93
CA ALA A 18 7.70 -13.68 3.97
C ALA A 18 8.41 -14.73 4.84
N LEU A 19 7.81 -15.13 5.97
CA LEU A 19 8.35 -16.20 6.82
C LEU A 19 8.44 -17.56 6.10
N LYS A 20 7.52 -17.85 5.16
CA LYS A 20 7.43 -19.11 4.42
C LYS A 20 8.22 -19.09 3.12
N THR A 21 8.17 -17.99 2.37
CA THR A 21 8.66 -17.91 0.98
C THR A 21 9.83 -16.95 0.81
N GLY A 22 10.29 -16.28 1.87
CA GLY A 22 11.37 -15.29 1.83
C GLY A 22 10.89 -13.86 1.56
N SER A 23 9.74 -13.69 0.91
CA SER A 23 9.07 -12.39 0.74
C SER A 23 7.55 -12.52 0.73
N GLY A 24 6.85 -11.42 0.97
CA GLY A 24 5.39 -11.38 0.96
C GLY A 24 4.82 -9.97 0.77
N SER A 25 3.56 -9.89 0.35
CA SER A 25 2.91 -8.60 0.08
C SER A 25 1.43 -8.60 0.43
N ALA A 26 0.89 -7.41 0.65
CA ALA A 26 -0.53 -7.19 0.89
C ALA A 26 -0.94 -5.79 0.41
N ILE A 27 -2.17 -5.67 -0.10
CA ILE A 27 -2.76 -4.38 -0.45
C ILE A 27 -3.94 -4.16 0.49
N ARG A 28 -4.03 -2.96 1.06
CA ARG A 28 -5.20 -2.56 1.87
C ARG A 28 -5.72 -1.22 1.37
N GLU A 29 -7.00 -1.19 1.09
CA GLU A 29 -7.72 0.05 0.82
C GLU A 29 -7.90 0.83 2.12
N SER A 30 -7.54 2.11 2.11
CA SER A 30 -7.76 3.01 3.23
C SER A 30 -9.12 3.70 3.08
N GLY A 31 -10.10 3.30 3.89
CA GLY A 31 -11.46 3.82 3.82
C GLY A 31 -11.60 5.32 4.11
N THR A 32 -10.57 6.00 4.63
CA THR A 32 -10.58 7.45 4.88
C THR A 32 -9.90 8.28 3.80
N LEU A 33 -9.09 7.66 2.93
CA LEU A 33 -8.24 8.37 1.97
C LEU A 33 -8.45 7.93 0.51
N GLU A 34 -9.30 6.93 0.27
CA GLU A 34 -9.41 6.23 -1.03
C GLU A 34 -8.03 5.82 -1.59
N LYS A 35 -7.04 5.60 -0.71
CA LYS A 35 -5.67 5.25 -1.08
C LYS A 35 -5.47 3.76 -0.89
N ASN A 36 -4.86 3.14 -1.89
CA ASN A 36 -4.36 1.78 -1.74
C ASN A 36 -2.97 1.83 -1.09
N THR A 37 -2.84 1.20 0.08
CA THR A 37 -1.54 1.04 0.73
C THR A 37 -0.98 -0.33 0.38
N TYR A 38 0.19 -0.34 -0.25
CA TYR A 38 0.95 -1.52 -0.61
C TYR A 38 1.94 -1.82 0.50
N TYR A 39 1.84 -3.01 1.08
CA TYR A 39 2.75 -3.55 2.08
C TYR A 39 3.65 -4.60 1.43
N TYR A 40 4.94 -4.51 1.69
CA TYR A 40 5.91 -5.51 1.28
C TYR A 40 6.76 -5.92 2.48
N ALA A 41 7.00 -7.22 2.63
CA ALA A 41 7.82 -7.80 3.68
C ALA A 41 8.88 -8.74 3.08
N GLU A 42 10.09 -8.69 3.62
CA GLU A 42 11.23 -9.49 3.17
C GLU A 42 11.95 -10.10 4.37
N LYS A 43 12.34 -11.37 4.25
CA LYS A 43 13.10 -12.12 5.25
C LYS A 43 14.59 -11.96 4.99
N MET A 44 15.29 -11.44 5.99
CA MET A 44 16.74 -11.30 5.99
C MET A 44 17.43 -12.65 6.27
N ASN A 45 18.73 -12.70 5.97
CA ASN A 45 19.56 -13.91 6.14
C ASN A 45 19.62 -14.40 7.60
N ASP A 46 19.48 -13.49 8.56
CA ASP A 46 19.44 -13.77 10.00
C ASP A 46 18.04 -14.16 10.51
N GLY A 47 17.05 -14.24 9.61
CA GLY A 47 15.67 -14.60 9.92
C GLY A 47 14.78 -13.43 10.36
N GLN A 48 15.31 -12.21 10.46
CA GLN A 48 14.51 -11.02 10.73
C GLN A 48 13.61 -10.69 9.53
N ILE A 49 12.47 -10.03 9.78
CA ILE A 49 11.56 -9.56 8.71
C ILE A 49 11.59 -8.03 8.67
N ILE A 50 11.95 -7.46 7.52
CA ILE A 50 11.76 -6.04 7.22
C ILE A 50 10.42 -5.87 6.51
N ARG A 51 9.63 -4.86 6.93
CA ARG A 51 8.37 -4.50 6.27
C ARG A 51 8.35 -3.03 5.92
N VAL A 52 7.96 -2.71 4.68
CA VAL A 52 7.74 -1.36 4.18
C VAL A 52 6.29 -1.18 3.74
N ALA A 53 5.79 0.05 3.84
CA ALA A 53 4.47 0.44 3.36
C ALA A 53 4.60 1.61 2.38
N LYS A 54 3.93 1.53 1.24
CA LYS A 54 3.86 2.58 0.23
C LYS A 54 2.41 2.89 -0.07
N GLU A 55 2.03 4.15 0.10
CA GLU A 55 0.73 4.64 -0.38
C GLU A 55 0.81 4.84 -1.90
N ALA A 56 -0.12 4.24 -2.64
CA ALA A 56 -0.44 4.70 -3.98
C ALA A 56 -1.66 5.61 -3.90
N GLY A 57 -1.51 6.83 -4.40
CA GLY A 57 -2.64 7.75 -4.59
C GLY A 57 -3.65 7.14 -5.56
N ASN A 58 -4.93 7.46 -5.35
CA ASN A 58 -6.00 6.97 -6.21
C ASN A 58 -5.84 7.58 -7.61
N LEU A 59 -5.68 6.75 -8.65
CA LEU A 59 -5.62 7.21 -10.05
C LEU A 59 -6.88 8.00 -10.46
N TRP A 60 -7.98 7.80 -9.73
CA TRP A 60 -9.23 8.54 -9.87
C TRP A 60 -9.08 10.06 -9.69
N GLN A 61 -8.26 10.51 -8.72
CA GLN A 61 -8.02 11.94 -8.52
C GLN A 61 -7.35 12.59 -9.73
N PHE A 62 -6.42 11.87 -10.37
CA PHE A 62 -5.79 12.34 -11.60
C PHE A 62 -6.78 12.38 -12.76
N GLY A 63 -7.64 11.36 -12.89
CA GLY A 63 -8.71 11.32 -13.90
C GLY A 63 -9.67 12.50 -13.78
N ALA A 64 -10.13 12.81 -12.56
CA ALA A 64 -11.04 13.92 -12.30
C ALA A 64 -10.42 15.30 -12.64
N GLN A 65 -9.11 15.46 -12.46
CA GLN A 65 -8.43 16.72 -12.76
C GLN A 65 -8.26 16.98 -14.26
N ILE A 66 -8.05 15.92 -15.05
CA ILE A 66 -7.86 16.06 -16.51
C ILE A 66 -9.22 16.07 -17.23
N PHE A 67 -10.28 15.54 -16.61
CA PHE A 67 -11.65 15.53 -17.15
C PHE A 67 -12.15 16.87 -17.72
N PRO A 68 -12.05 18.03 -17.03
CA PRO A 68 -12.49 19.30 -17.59
C PRO A 68 -11.68 19.74 -18.82
N ILE A 69 -10.37 19.46 -18.85
CA ILE A 69 -9.51 19.78 -20.00
C ILE A 69 -9.91 18.93 -21.22
N PHE A 70 -10.21 17.64 -20.99
CA PHE A 70 -10.74 16.77 -22.05
C PHE A 70 -12.09 17.27 -22.58
N LEU A 71 -12.98 17.77 -21.72
CA LEU A 71 -14.26 18.33 -22.14
C LEU A 71 -14.06 19.60 -22.99
N GLU A 72 -13.20 20.54 -22.56
CA GLU A 72 -12.88 21.73 -23.35
C GLU A 72 -12.33 21.37 -24.73
N PHE A 73 -11.44 20.38 -24.80
CA PHE A 73 -10.89 19.88 -26.06
C PHE A 73 -11.96 19.21 -26.96
N LEU A 74 -12.92 18.49 -26.36
CA LEU A 74 -14.04 17.86 -27.07
C LEU A 74 -15.03 18.89 -27.63
N PHE A 75 -15.25 20.01 -26.92
CA PHE A 75 -16.10 21.11 -27.38
C PHE A 75 -15.47 21.99 -28.46
N TRP A 76 -14.13 21.91 -28.64
CA TRP A 76 -13.36 22.64 -29.63
C TRP A 76 -13.04 21.83 -30.90
N GLN A 77 -13.77 20.74 -31.13
CA GLN A 77 -13.74 19.90 -32.33
C GLN A 77 -15.14 19.81 -32.92
#